data_AF-A0A1D1Y4J4-F1
#
_entry.id   AF-A0A1D1Y4J4-F1
#
_cell.length_a   1.000
_cell.length_b   1.000
_cell.length_c   1.000
_cell.angle_alpha   90.00
_cell.angle_beta   90.00
_cell.angle_gamma   90.00
#
_symmetry.space_group_name_H-M   'P 1'
#
loop_
_entity.id
_entity.type
_entity.pdbx_description
1 polymer ?
#
loop_
_entity_poly.entity_id
_entity_poly.type
_entity_poly.pdbx_seq_one_letter_code
_entity_poly.pdbx_strand_id
1 'polypeptide(L)'
;VAGLNLTEYGNLVMFGGEKNQTIVWESFAHPTDSLVPGQKLQVGQSLTANASATNSTEGLYYLYANSTGLIPFIKSSTPTRYSSPLAESSGKKIQFFEFMDGNISTSSSGQYMAPTQFLRLESDGH
;
A
#
# COMPACT_ATOMS: atom_id res chain seq x y z
N VAL A 1 -23.69 -19.62 2.20
CA VAL A 1 -23.44 -18.90 0.92
C VAL A 1 -22.46 -17.79 1.24
N ALA A 2 -21.23 -17.81 0.71
CA ALA A 2 -20.28 -16.70 0.88
C ALA A 2 -20.67 -15.50 -0.01
N GLY A 3 -20.28 -14.29 0.38
CA GLY A 3 -20.59 -13.05 -0.35
C GLY A 3 -19.35 -12.26 -0.72
N LEU A 4 -19.45 -11.47 -1.79
CA LEU A 4 -18.42 -10.49 -2.21
C LEU A 4 -19.03 -9.10 -2.20
N ASN A 5 -18.26 -8.11 -1.74
CA ASN A 5 -18.62 -6.70 -1.79
C ASN A 5 -17.44 -5.88 -2.31
N LEU A 6 -17.68 -5.03 -3.30
CA LEU A 6 -16.71 -4.02 -3.72
C LEU A 6 -17.10 -2.70 -3.08
N THR A 7 -16.23 -2.16 -2.21
CA THR A 7 -16.49 -0.89 -1.54
C THR A 7 -16.34 0.28 -2.51
N GLU A 8 -16.87 1.45 -2.13
CA GLU A 8 -16.69 2.69 -2.89
C GLU A 8 -15.22 3.11 -3.09
N TYR A 9 -14.33 2.63 -2.22
CA TYR A 9 -12.88 2.86 -2.28
C TYR A 9 -12.12 1.80 -3.08
N GLY A 10 -12.81 0.80 -3.64
CA GLY A 10 -12.18 -0.26 -4.44
C GLY A 10 -11.63 -1.44 -3.64
N ASN A 11 -11.94 -1.54 -2.34
CA ASN A 11 -11.63 -2.75 -1.56
C ASN A 11 -12.61 -3.86 -1.93
N LEU A 12 -12.10 -4.99 -2.42
CA LEU A 12 -12.90 -6.19 -2.65
C LEU A 12 -12.86 -7.03 -1.38
N VAL A 13 -14.01 -7.17 -0.72
CA VAL A 13 -14.15 -7.87 0.56
C VAL A 13 -14.93 -9.15 0.37
N MET A 14 -14.39 -10.25 0.91
CA MET A 14 -15.07 -11.54 0.95
C MET A 14 -15.60 -11.82 2.36
N PHE A 15 -16.89 -12.15 2.42
CA PHE A 15 -17.58 -12.51 3.65
C PHE A 15 -17.87 -14.01 3.69
N GLY A 16 -17.70 -14.60 4.87
CA GLY A 16 -18.00 -15.99 5.17
C GLY A 16 -18.52 -16.18 6.59
N GLY A 17 -18.59 -17.44 7.02
CA GLY A 17 -19.09 -17.82 8.35
C GLY A 17 -20.62 -17.81 8.47
N GLU A 18 -21.11 -17.89 9.70
CA GLU A 18 -22.55 -17.82 9.97
C GLU A 18 -23.10 -16.48 9.47
N LYS A 19 -24.12 -16.54 8.60
CA LYS A 19 -24.83 -15.37 8.07
C LYS A 19 -23.95 -14.32 7.38
N ASN A 20 -22.77 -14.68 6.86
CA ASN A 20 -21.83 -13.76 6.19
C ASN A 20 -21.37 -12.58 7.07
N GLN A 21 -21.25 -12.80 8.38
CA GLN A 21 -20.86 -11.73 9.31
C GLN A 21 -19.35 -11.62 9.51
N THR A 22 -18.55 -12.50 8.93
CA THR A 22 -17.09 -12.51 9.11
C THR A 22 -16.40 -12.14 7.81
N ILE A 23 -15.56 -11.10 7.85
CA ILE A 23 -14.60 -10.81 6.77
C ILE A 23 -13.52 -11.88 6.83
N VAL A 24 -13.36 -12.64 5.75
CA VAL A 24 -12.37 -13.71 5.66
C VAL A 24 -11.20 -13.34 4.74
N TRP A 25 -11.37 -12.31 3.91
CA TRP A 25 -10.36 -11.79 3.01
C TRP A 25 -10.73 -10.39 2.53
N GLU A 26 -9.73 -9.54 2.26
CA GLU A 26 -9.91 -8.23 1.64
C GLU A 26 -8.72 -7.88 0.72
N SER A 27 -8.97 -7.22 -0.41
CA SER A 27 -7.91 -6.87 -1.35
C SER A 27 -6.91 -5.86 -0.78
N PHE A 28 -7.36 -4.95 0.08
CA PHE A 28 -6.51 -3.93 0.69
C PHE A 28 -5.39 -4.50 1.57
N ALA A 29 -5.57 -5.71 2.13
CA ALA A 29 -4.54 -6.42 2.88
C ALA A 29 -3.43 -7.01 1.98
N HIS A 30 -3.59 -6.96 0.65
CA HIS A 30 -2.67 -7.50 -0.35
C HIS A 30 -2.25 -6.40 -1.34
N PRO A 31 -1.38 -5.46 -0.93
CA PRO A 31 -0.94 -4.36 -1.79
C PRO A 31 -0.17 -4.86 -3.02
N THR A 32 -0.27 -4.10 -4.12
CA THR A 32 0.42 -4.34 -5.39
C THR A 32 1.44 -3.23 -5.67
N ASP A 33 1.42 -2.62 -6.86
CA ASP A 33 2.19 -1.44 -7.24
C ASP A 33 1.58 -0.12 -6.75
N SER A 34 0.34 -0.13 -6.25
CA SER A 34 -0.44 1.09 -5.97
C SER A 34 -0.96 1.12 -4.53
N LEU A 35 -1.05 2.33 -3.96
CA LEU A 35 -1.70 2.64 -2.69
C LEU A 35 -2.85 3.61 -2.95
N VAL A 36 -4.08 3.15 -2.73
CA VAL A 36 -5.32 3.89 -3.02
C VAL A 36 -5.91 4.52 -1.75
N PRO A 37 -6.84 5.50 -1.88
CA PRO A 37 -7.52 6.10 -0.74
C PRO A 37 -8.23 5.06 0.13
N GLY A 38 -8.04 5.17 1.46
CA GLY A 38 -8.58 4.24 2.44
C GLY A 38 -7.80 2.92 2.59
N GLN A 39 -6.79 2.66 1.75
CA GLN A 39 -5.88 1.53 1.91
C GLN A 39 -4.72 1.91 2.83
N LYS A 40 -4.44 1.04 3.80
CA LYS A 40 -3.33 1.21 4.74
C LYS A 40 -2.21 0.23 4.40
N LEU A 41 -1.07 0.76 4.01
CA LEU A 41 0.17 0.01 3.87
C LEU A 41 0.79 -0.18 5.25
N GLN A 42 0.60 -1.36 5.85
CA GLN A 42 1.10 -1.68 7.17
C GLN A 42 2.63 -1.80 7.16
N VAL A 43 3.26 -1.52 8.31
CA VAL A 43 4.67 -1.84 8.50
C VAL A 43 4.94 -3.31 8.23
N GLY A 44 5.99 -3.58 7.45
CA GLY A 44 6.35 -4.90 6.95
C GLY A 44 5.80 -5.21 5.55
N GLN A 45 4.87 -4.40 5.02
CA GLN A 45 4.39 -4.53 3.65
C GLN A 45 5.21 -3.69 2.67
N SER A 46 5.06 -3.98 1.37
CA SER A 46 5.68 -3.21 0.29
C SER A 46 4.69 -2.96 -0.83
N LEU A 47 4.85 -1.84 -1.53
CA LEU A 47 4.39 -1.75 -2.92
C LEU A 47 5.46 -2.34 -3.81
N THR A 48 5.09 -3.20 -4.76
CA THR A 48 6.04 -3.80 -5.71
C THR A 48 5.67 -3.37 -7.11
N ALA A 49 6.63 -2.76 -7.82
CA ALA A 49 6.42 -2.32 -9.18
C ALA A 49 6.11 -3.50 -10.10
N ASN A 50 5.39 -3.22 -11.18
CA ASN A 50 5.26 -4.18 -12.27
C ASN A 50 6.60 -4.38 -12.98
N ALA A 51 6.81 -5.54 -13.58
CA ALA A 51 8.02 -5.84 -14.36
C ALA A 51 8.14 -4.94 -15.61
N SER A 52 7.01 -4.52 -16.17
CA SER A 52 6.95 -3.48 -17.21
C SER A 52 5.54 -2.88 -17.30
N ALA A 53 5.37 -1.83 -18.11
CA ALA A 53 4.06 -1.23 -18.39
C ALA A 53 3.01 -2.21 -18.95
N THR A 54 3.45 -3.33 -19.55
CA THR A 54 2.57 -4.35 -20.13
C THR A 54 2.63 -5.69 -19.40
N ASN A 55 3.45 -5.82 -18.36
CA ASN A 55 3.65 -7.05 -17.60
C ASN A 55 3.49 -6.82 -16.10
N SER A 56 2.34 -7.23 -15.56
CA SER A 56 1.96 -7.08 -14.15
C SER A 56 2.56 -8.14 -13.21
N THR A 57 3.59 -8.88 -13.64
CA THR A 57 4.40 -9.70 -12.71
C THR A 57 5.29 -8.80 -11.85
N GLU A 58 5.78 -9.30 -10.72
CA GLU A 58 6.70 -8.56 -9.85
C GLU A 58 7.96 -8.07 -10.59
N GLY A 59 8.22 -6.77 -10.50
CA GLY A 59 9.42 -6.11 -10.97
C GLY A 59 10.54 -6.07 -9.94
N LEU A 60 11.53 -5.21 -10.22
CA LEU A 60 12.72 -5.06 -9.37
C LEU A 60 12.54 -3.99 -8.29
N TYR A 61 11.70 -2.99 -8.53
CA TYR A 61 11.54 -1.87 -7.62
C TYR A 61 10.43 -2.15 -6.61
N TYR A 62 10.69 -1.82 -5.35
CA TYR A 62 9.67 -1.92 -4.32
C TYR A 62 9.83 -0.81 -3.28
N LEU A 63 8.72 -0.40 -2.69
CA LEU A 63 8.63 0.64 -1.69
C LEU A 63 8.24 0.00 -0.35
N TYR A 64 9.18 -0.09 0.58
CA TYR A 64 9.02 -0.82 1.84
C TYR A 64 8.57 0.07 2.99
N ALA A 65 7.47 -0.30 3.63
CA ALA A 65 6.98 0.37 4.82
C ALA A 65 7.65 -0.20 6.08
N ASN A 66 8.43 0.61 6.78
CA ASN A 66 8.99 0.23 8.09
C ASN A 66 8.55 1.21 9.18
N SER A 67 8.94 0.94 10.43
CA SER A 67 8.50 1.74 11.58
C SER A 67 9.06 3.17 11.61
N THR A 68 9.99 3.51 10.71
CA THR A 68 10.63 4.83 10.64
C THR A 68 10.31 5.58 9.35
N GLY A 69 9.91 4.91 8.27
CA GLY A 69 9.65 5.54 6.99
C GLY A 69 9.24 4.58 5.87
N LEU A 70 8.96 5.18 4.71
CA LEU A 70 8.58 4.50 3.47
C LEU A 70 9.77 4.58 2.50
N ILE A 71 10.48 3.46 2.34
CA ILE A 71 11.84 3.44 1.79
C ILE A 71 11.88 2.70 0.45
N PRO A 72 12.42 3.32 -0.61
CA PRO A 72 12.53 2.71 -1.93
C PRO A 72 13.76 1.80 -2.06
N PHE A 73 13.57 0.58 -2.58
CA PHE A 73 14.60 -0.44 -2.76
C PHE A 73 14.56 -1.10 -4.15
N ILE A 74 15.72 -1.62 -4.56
CA ILE A 74 15.88 -2.51 -5.71
C ILE A 74 16.10 -3.94 -5.21
N LYS A 75 15.32 -4.89 -5.73
CA LYS A 75 15.40 -6.33 -5.45
C LYS A 75 16.71 -6.89 -6.00
N SER A 76 17.52 -7.46 -5.12
CA SER A 76 18.78 -8.13 -5.44
C SER A 76 19.14 -9.08 -4.29
N SER A 77 20.29 -9.76 -4.37
CA SER A 77 20.80 -10.58 -3.24
C SER A 77 21.04 -9.76 -1.97
N THR A 78 21.24 -8.46 -2.10
CA THR A 78 21.38 -7.52 -0.99
C THR A 78 20.57 -6.27 -1.33
N PRO A 79 19.30 -6.19 -0.89
CA PRO A 79 18.43 -5.11 -1.30
C PRO A 79 19.04 -3.74 -1.03
N THR A 80 19.11 -2.92 -2.09
CA THR A 80 19.81 -1.65 -2.06
C THR A 80 18.82 -0.52 -2.17
N ARG A 81 18.90 0.45 -1.25
CA ARG A 81 18.10 1.68 -1.30
C ARG A 81 18.62 2.55 -2.43
N TYR A 82 17.73 2.99 -3.33
CA TYR A 82 18.13 3.76 -4.52
C TYR A 82 17.75 5.24 -4.47
N SER A 83 16.90 5.68 -3.54
CA SER A 83 16.50 7.08 -3.38
C SER A 83 16.24 7.45 -1.91
N SER A 84 15.99 8.71 -1.59
CA SER A 84 15.52 9.15 -0.26
C SER A 84 14.15 8.56 0.11
N PRO A 85 13.84 8.39 1.41
CA PRO A 85 12.52 7.93 1.81
C PRO A 85 11.44 8.90 1.35
N LEU A 86 10.28 8.37 0.95
CA LEU A 86 9.12 9.18 0.59
C LEU A 86 8.46 9.82 1.81
N ALA A 87 8.56 9.16 2.96
CA ALA A 87 8.11 9.65 4.25
C ALA A 87 9.04 9.11 5.33
N GLU A 88 9.37 9.94 6.33
CA GLU A 88 10.23 9.56 7.44
C GLU A 88 9.76 10.24 8.73
N SER A 89 9.85 9.53 9.85
CA SER A 89 9.44 10.03 11.16
C SER A 89 10.65 10.32 12.05
N SER A 90 10.72 11.54 12.56
CA SER A 90 11.76 12.02 13.49
C SER A 90 11.50 11.61 14.95
N GLY A 91 11.13 10.34 15.19
CA GLY A 91 11.12 9.77 16.55
C GLY A 91 9.82 9.10 17.01
N LYS A 92 8.73 9.16 16.22
CA LYS A 92 7.50 8.39 16.50
C LYS A 92 7.46 7.11 15.66
N LYS A 93 7.12 5.97 16.26
CA LYS A 93 6.92 4.73 15.51
C LYS A 93 5.70 4.86 14.60
N ILE A 94 5.90 4.59 13.31
CA ILE A 94 4.83 4.46 12.33
C ILE A 94 4.26 3.04 12.39
N GLN A 95 2.94 2.90 12.32
CA GLN A 95 2.26 1.60 12.22
C GLN A 95 1.80 1.30 10.79
N PHE A 96 1.38 2.33 10.05
CA PHE A 96 0.97 2.23 8.67
C PHE A 96 1.14 3.59 7.95
N PHE A 97 1.17 3.51 6.63
CA PHE A 97 1.08 4.63 5.70
C PHE A 97 -0.26 4.56 4.96
N GLU A 98 -0.87 5.70 4.74
CA GLU A 98 -2.16 5.79 4.06
C GLU A 98 -2.13 6.97 3.11
N PHE A 99 -2.43 6.72 1.84
CA PHE A 99 -2.56 7.79 0.86
C PHE A 99 -3.96 8.38 0.97
N MET A 100 -4.06 9.65 1.34
CA MET A 100 -5.32 10.40 1.27
C MET A 100 -5.03 11.80 0.74
N ASP A 101 -5.92 12.28 -0.12
CA ASP A 101 -6.02 13.71 -0.46
C ASP A 101 -4.76 14.28 -1.12
N GLY A 102 -4.13 13.44 -1.95
CA GLY A 102 -2.89 13.79 -2.63
C GLY A 102 -1.65 13.74 -1.73
N ASN A 103 -1.78 13.25 -0.50
CA ASN A 103 -0.69 13.20 0.46
C ASN A 103 -0.54 11.82 1.11
N ILE A 104 0.67 11.49 1.53
CA ILE A 104 0.96 10.30 2.32
C ILE A 104 0.85 10.68 3.79
N SER A 105 -0.19 10.20 4.44
CA SER A 105 -0.37 10.32 5.89
C SER A 105 0.22 9.10 6.61
N THR A 106 0.56 9.29 7.87
CA THR A 106 1.01 8.20 8.75
C THR A 106 0.05 8.07 9.92
N SER A 107 0.10 6.96 10.65
CA SER A 107 -0.65 6.76 11.91
C SER A 107 -0.43 7.85 12.99
N SER A 108 0.44 8.84 12.76
CA SER A 108 0.74 9.94 13.67
C SER A 108 0.13 11.31 13.30
N SER A 109 -0.53 11.41 12.14
CA SER A 109 -1.14 12.66 11.64
C SER A 109 -2.54 12.37 11.09
N GLY A 110 -3.56 13.11 11.51
CA GLY A 110 -4.91 13.02 10.93
C GLY A 110 -5.19 14.15 9.94
N GLN A 111 -6.11 13.93 8.98
CA GLN A 111 -7.08 14.90 8.40
C GLN A 111 -7.82 14.34 7.13
N TYR A 112 -8.64 15.19 6.50
CA TYR A 112 -9.91 14.99 5.75
C TYR A 112 -9.84 15.05 4.21
N MET A 113 -10.88 14.45 3.55
CA MET A 113 -10.96 14.00 2.15
C MET A 113 -11.02 15.04 0.98
N ALA A 114 -10.39 14.70 -0.17
CA ALA A 114 -10.36 15.34 -1.50
C ALA A 114 -10.38 14.25 -2.64
N PRO A 115 -10.55 14.59 -3.95
CA PRO A 115 -11.00 13.62 -4.97
C PRO A 115 -9.96 12.54 -5.38
N THR A 116 -10.44 11.46 -6.01
CA THR A 116 -9.73 10.19 -6.33
C THR A 116 -8.35 10.35 -6.96
N GLN A 117 -7.32 10.36 -6.12
CA GLN A 117 -5.91 10.25 -6.48
C GLN A 117 -5.35 8.97 -5.85
N PHE A 118 -4.22 8.47 -6.33
CA PHE A 118 -3.52 7.33 -5.74
C PHE A 118 -2.00 7.49 -5.91
N LEU A 119 -1.24 6.78 -5.09
CA LEU A 119 0.20 6.60 -5.28
C LEU A 119 0.42 5.31 -6.07
N ARG A 120 1.33 5.33 -7.03
CA ARG A 120 1.75 4.13 -7.77
C ARG A 120 3.25 4.14 -7.99
N LEU A 121 3.87 2.98 -7.83
CA LEU A 121 5.28 2.74 -8.10
C LEU A 121 5.43 2.15 -9.50
N GLU A 122 6.04 2.91 -10.41
CA GLU A 122 6.20 2.51 -11.79
C GLU A 122 7.35 1.51 -11.98
N SER A 123 7.33 0.82 -13.13
CA SER A 123 8.32 -0.22 -13.47
C SER A 123 9.77 0.27 -13.57
N ASP A 124 9.98 1.59 -13.68
CA ASP A 124 11.29 2.23 -13.68
C ASP A 124 11.73 2.71 -12.28
N GLY A 125 10.89 2.53 -11.27
CA GLY A 125 11.16 2.87 -9.88
C GLY A 125 10.78 4.31 -9.48
N HIS A 126 10.00 5.01 -10.30
CA HIS A 126 9.46 6.34 -9.96
C HIS A 126 8.03 6.30 -9.40
#